data_AF-A0AAD6HZX8-F1
#
_entry.id   AF-A0AAD6HZX8-F1
#
_cell.length_a   1.000
_cell.length_b   1.000
_cell.length_c   1.000
_cell.angle_alpha   90.00
_cell.angle_beta   90.00
_cell.angle_gamma   90.00
#
_symmetry.space_group_name_H-M   'P 1'
#
loop_
_entity.id
_entity.type
_entity.pdbx_description
1 polymer ?
#
loop_
_entity_poly.entity_id
_entity_poly.type
_entity_poly.pdbx_seq_one_letter_code
_entity_poly.pdbx_strand_id
1 'polypeptide(L)'
;MLSHARIMFRKLRGSGSRSSRGSDPAPSALATTAESETINSSPRAIHISDVRRSPTRLLRKPGSDSQSMSIIVANAKGAADSSHLYRLLQREKDYGEFDPTDEFDIDYFCEGYVYNVCFIPPSAPGPGLAYLCLMQHVCLVFTYDASSRESWDEMVAAYERIRSRYEDRVLPFLTTIIAAMGEGEVPVSHVEAEAFATQRDCLFFKFSPTTGRGICDAVGSLIELAHGARDQYAMDQEGYTQRYKRAEAVQALFPS
;
A
#
# COMPACT_ATOMS: atom_id res chain seq x y z
N MET A 1 -8.36 8.87 25.37
CA MET A 1 -6.91 8.60 25.30
C MET A 1 -6.72 7.45 24.33
N LEU A 2 -6.36 7.76 23.07
CA LEU A 2 -6.16 6.76 22.01
C LEU A 2 -4.66 6.46 21.91
N SER A 3 -4.29 5.18 22.07
CA SER A 3 -2.90 4.73 22.11
C SER A 3 -2.24 4.91 20.74
N HIS A 4 -1.13 5.65 20.72
CA HIS A 4 -0.16 5.65 19.62
C HIS A 4 0.49 4.27 19.47
N ALA A 5 -0.07 3.41 18.62
CA ALA A 5 0.66 2.27 18.07
C ALA A 5 1.45 2.77 16.85
N ARG A 6 2.64 3.34 17.10
CA ARG A 6 3.63 3.66 16.07
C ARG A 6 4.25 2.34 15.59
N ILE A 7 3.90 1.88 14.39
CA ILE A 7 4.60 0.78 13.72
C ILE A 7 5.83 1.37 13.03
N MET A 8 7.01 1.16 13.62
CA MET A 8 8.29 1.59 13.09
C MET A 8 8.76 0.60 12.02
N PHE A 9 8.62 0.93 10.73
CA PHE A 9 9.28 0.19 9.65
C PHE A 9 10.72 0.72 9.44
N ARG A 10 11.71 -0.13 9.75
CA ARG A 10 13.14 0.12 9.44
C ARG A 10 13.40 -0.20 7.96
N LYS A 11 13.92 0.80 7.22
CA LYS A 11 14.51 0.69 5.87
C LYS A 11 15.46 -0.52 5.77
N LEU A 12 15.20 -1.45 4.84
CA LEU A 12 16.19 -2.44 4.40
C LEU A 12 17.16 -1.78 3.41
N ARG A 13 18.42 -1.61 3.82
CA ARG A 13 19.51 -1.14 2.96
C ARG A 13 20.20 -2.35 2.33
N GLY A 14 20.44 -2.28 1.02
CA GLY A 14 21.02 -3.35 0.21
C GLY A 14 22.36 -3.90 0.73
N SER A 15 22.45 -5.22 0.77
CA SER A 15 23.67 -5.97 1.05
C SER A 15 24.52 -6.04 -0.22
N GLY A 16 25.54 -5.18 -0.29
CA GLY A 16 26.65 -5.30 -1.24
C GLY A 16 27.77 -6.13 -0.63
N SER A 17 27.91 -7.37 -1.09
CA SER A 17 29.00 -8.29 -0.72
C SER A 17 30.33 -7.88 -1.37
N ARG A 18 31.38 -7.66 -0.57
CA ARG A 18 32.79 -7.75 -0.99
C ARG A 18 33.68 -8.31 0.13
N SER A 19 33.97 -9.60 0.02
CA SER A 19 35.29 -10.26 0.12
C SER A 19 36.30 -9.79 1.19
N SER A 20 36.60 -10.68 2.15
CA SER A 20 37.96 -10.83 2.72
C SER A 20 38.33 -12.31 2.86
N ARG A 21 39.53 -12.64 2.37
CA ARG A 21 40.23 -13.93 2.49
C ARG A 21 40.83 -14.08 3.89
N GLY A 22 40.80 -15.30 4.44
CA GLY A 22 41.62 -15.75 5.57
C GLY A 22 41.27 -17.20 5.95
N SER A 23 42.28 -18.07 5.97
CA SER A 23 42.23 -19.54 5.87
C SER A 23 42.34 -20.30 7.21
N ASP A 24 41.46 -21.31 7.41
CA ASP A 24 41.48 -22.67 8.07
C ASP A 24 42.34 -23.00 9.34
N PRO A 25 42.12 -24.12 10.08
CA PRO A 25 40.88 -24.75 10.62
C PRO A 25 40.95 -25.31 12.10
N ALA A 26 39.78 -25.60 12.72
CA ALA A 26 39.32 -26.62 13.73
C ALA A 26 40.23 -27.15 14.90
N PRO A 27 39.71 -27.65 16.08
CA PRO A 27 38.46 -28.41 16.22
C PRO A 27 37.62 -28.30 17.55
N SER A 28 36.36 -28.76 17.42
CA SER A 28 35.49 -29.44 18.42
C SER A 28 35.08 -28.75 19.74
N ALA A 29 33.83 -28.29 19.79
CA ALA A 29 33.00 -28.33 21.00
C ALA A 29 31.50 -28.47 20.63
N LEU A 30 30.77 -29.25 21.43
CA LEU A 30 29.35 -29.58 21.29
C LEU A 30 28.47 -28.39 20.89
N ALA A 31 27.76 -28.50 19.77
CA ALA A 31 26.68 -27.59 19.42
C ALA A 31 25.40 -28.07 20.12
N THR A 32 25.14 -27.49 21.29
CA THR A 32 23.79 -27.40 21.87
C THR A 32 22.87 -26.83 20.80
N THR A 33 21.74 -27.49 20.57
CA THR A 33 20.65 -27.04 19.70
C THR A 33 20.18 -25.67 20.19
N ALA A 34 20.77 -24.60 19.63
CA ALA A 34 20.19 -23.28 19.72
C ALA A 34 18.94 -23.36 18.86
N GLU A 35 17.79 -23.46 19.52
CA GLU A 35 16.51 -23.11 18.92
C GLU A 35 16.73 -21.75 18.26
N SER A 36 16.82 -21.74 16.94
CA SER A 36 16.80 -20.52 16.18
C SER A 36 15.51 -19.83 16.55
N GLU A 37 15.59 -18.77 17.36
CA GLU A 37 14.54 -17.77 17.44
C GLU A 37 14.09 -17.54 16.02
N THR A 38 12.89 -18.01 15.69
CA THR A 38 12.19 -17.54 14.50
C THR A 38 12.04 -16.06 14.74
N ILE A 39 12.99 -15.28 14.20
CA ILE A 39 12.84 -13.85 14.01
C ILE A 39 11.50 -13.76 13.32
N ASN A 40 10.50 -13.31 14.08
CA ASN A 40 9.13 -13.19 13.62
C ASN A 40 9.19 -12.08 12.58
N SER A 41 9.53 -12.47 11.34
CA SER A 41 9.70 -11.55 10.23
C SER A 41 8.37 -10.85 10.09
N SER A 42 8.38 -9.52 10.07
CA SER A 42 7.18 -8.72 9.85
C SER A 42 6.35 -9.32 8.71
N PRO A 43 5.01 -9.29 8.82
CA PRO A 43 4.12 -9.82 7.80
C PRO A 43 4.58 -9.29 6.45
N ARG A 44 4.89 -10.19 5.50
CA ARG A 44 5.25 -9.80 4.15
C ARG A 44 4.06 -10.02 3.24
N ALA A 45 3.58 -8.96 2.62
CA ALA A 45 2.52 -9.08 1.62
C ALA A 45 3.08 -9.70 0.34
N ILE A 46 2.34 -10.66 -0.23
CA ILE A 46 2.73 -11.37 -1.46
C ILE A 46 1.53 -11.31 -2.41
N HIS A 47 1.76 -10.87 -3.65
CA HIS A 47 0.71 -10.86 -4.65
C HIS A 47 0.21 -12.27 -4.98
N ILE A 48 -1.09 -12.45 -5.20
CA ILE A 48 -1.71 -13.77 -5.35
C ILE A 48 -1.13 -14.59 -6.51
N SER A 49 -0.72 -13.93 -7.60
CA SER A 49 -0.06 -14.58 -8.73
C SER A 49 1.26 -15.26 -8.34
N ASP A 50 2.05 -14.62 -7.46
CA ASP A 50 3.31 -15.18 -6.96
C ASP A 50 3.04 -16.34 -5.99
N VAL A 51 1.96 -16.27 -5.21
CA VAL A 51 1.51 -17.38 -4.36
C VAL A 51 1.11 -18.59 -5.21
N ARG A 52 0.39 -18.39 -6.31
CA ARG A 52 -0.02 -19.47 -7.23
C ARG A 52 1.18 -20.12 -7.94
N ARG A 53 2.21 -19.33 -8.25
CA ARG A 53 3.47 -19.82 -8.85
C ARG A 53 4.39 -20.50 -7.83
N SER A 54 4.19 -20.27 -6.53
CA SER A 54 5.01 -20.88 -5.48
C SER A 54 4.75 -22.39 -5.36
N PRO A 55 5.80 -23.23 -5.29
CA PRO A 55 5.65 -24.66 -5.03
C PRO A 55 5.13 -24.94 -3.62
N THR A 56 5.30 -23.99 -2.70
CA THR A 56 4.81 -24.08 -1.32
C THR A 56 3.42 -23.48 -1.24
N ARG A 57 2.42 -24.32 -0.90
CA ARG A 57 1.06 -23.85 -0.61
C ARG A 57 1.10 -23.01 0.66
N LEU A 58 0.86 -21.71 0.54
CA LEU A 58 0.64 -20.86 1.69
C LEU A 58 -0.70 -21.24 2.34
N LEU A 59 -0.65 -21.60 3.62
CA LEU A 59 -1.82 -22.01 4.37
C LEU A 59 -2.69 -20.79 4.66
N ARG A 60 -3.92 -20.78 4.12
CA ARG A 60 -4.96 -19.86 4.57
C ARG A 60 -5.38 -20.24 5.99
N LYS A 61 -5.62 -19.23 6.83
CA LYS A 61 -6.20 -19.49 8.15
C LYS A 61 -7.64 -20.01 7.98
N PRO A 62 -8.00 -21.16 8.57
CA PRO A 62 -9.37 -21.66 8.48
C PRO A 62 -10.36 -20.62 9.03
N GLY A 63 -11.42 -20.33 8.29
CA GLY A 63 -12.44 -19.36 8.69
C GLY A 63 -12.03 -17.88 8.63
N SER A 64 -10.88 -17.55 8.02
CA SER A 64 -10.54 -16.14 7.76
C SER A 64 -11.30 -15.62 6.54
N ASP A 65 -12.28 -14.76 6.76
CA ASP A 65 -12.93 -14.01 5.70
C ASP A 65 -11.91 -13.11 4.96
N SER A 66 -12.13 -12.93 3.66
CA SER A 66 -11.29 -12.04 2.85
C SER A 66 -11.43 -10.60 3.37
N GLN A 67 -10.31 -9.91 3.49
CA GLN A 67 -10.25 -8.52 3.94
C GLN A 67 -10.44 -7.60 2.72
N SER A 68 -11.27 -6.57 2.83
CA SER A 68 -11.45 -5.59 1.74
C SER A 68 -10.55 -4.38 1.93
N MET A 69 -9.83 -4.01 0.88
CA MET A 69 -8.99 -2.82 0.86
C MET A 69 -9.32 -1.92 -0.32
N SER A 70 -9.76 -0.70 -0.02
CA SER A 70 -10.05 0.33 -1.01
C SER A 70 -8.97 1.39 -1.00
N ILE A 71 -8.45 1.70 -2.18
CA ILE A 71 -7.42 2.69 -2.43
C ILE A 71 -8.05 3.80 -3.26
N ILE A 72 -8.31 4.95 -2.64
CA ILE A 72 -8.79 6.13 -3.33
C ILE A 72 -7.61 6.76 -4.08
N VAL A 73 -7.76 6.98 -5.37
CA VAL A 73 -6.71 7.53 -6.23
C VAL A 73 -7.05 8.96 -6.62
N ALA A 74 -6.38 9.92 -6.00
CA ALA A 74 -6.47 11.34 -6.35
C ALA A 74 -5.35 11.69 -7.34
N ASN A 75 -5.68 11.75 -8.62
CA ASN A 75 -4.70 12.02 -9.66
C ASN A 75 -4.63 13.52 -10.02
N ALA A 76 -3.40 14.05 -10.06
CA ALA A 76 -3.14 15.33 -10.69
C ALA A 76 -3.27 15.21 -12.22
N LYS A 77 -3.36 16.34 -12.90
CA LYS A 77 -3.42 16.41 -14.36
C LYS A 77 -2.24 15.68 -14.99
N GLY A 78 -2.55 14.86 -16.00
CA GLY A 78 -1.57 14.05 -16.72
C GLY A 78 -1.05 12.82 -15.96
N ALA A 79 -1.41 12.64 -14.69
CA ALA A 79 -1.00 11.48 -13.89
C ALA A 79 -1.98 10.30 -14.03
N ALA A 80 -1.56 9.12 -13.56
CA ALA A 80 -2.36 7.90 -13.63
C ALA A 80 -3.59 7.95 -12.73
N ASP A 81 -4.77 7.75 -13.31
CA ASP A 81 -6.00 7.50 -12.55
C ASP A 81 -6.09 6.06 -12.01
N SER A 82 -7.18 5.76 -11.30
CA SER A 82 -7.44 4.41 -10.76
C SER A 82 -7.35 3.29 -11.80
N SER A 83 -7.91 3.48 -13.00
CA SER A 83 -7.87 2.50 -14.09
C SER A 83 -6.45 2.27 -14.62
N HIS A 84 -5.65 3.33 -14.67
CA HIS A 84 -4.25 3.25 -15.06
C HIS A 84 -3.43 2.50 -14.01
N LEU A 85 -3.70 2.67 -12.71
CA LEU A 85 -3.03 1.89 -11.66
C LEU A 85 -3.33 0.38 -11.77
N TYR A 86 -4.57 -0.02 -12.09
CA TYR A 86 -4.87 -1.43 -12.40
C TYR A 86 -3.99 -1.97 -13.54
N ARG A 87 -3.87 -1.20 -14.63
CA ARG A 87 -3.04 -1.60 -15.79
C ARG A 87 -1.56 -1.70 -15.44
N LEU A 88 -1.05 -0.80 -14.59
CA LEU A 88 0.33 -0.88 -14.12
C LEU A 88 0.57 -2.12 -13.27
N LEU A 89 -0.38 -2.48 -12.40
CA LEU A 89 -0.26 -3.69 -11.58
C LEU A 89 -0.23 -4.94 -12.45
N GLN A 90 -1.08 -5.01 -13.48
CA GLN A 90 -1.08 -6.08 -14.46
C GLN A 90 0.25 -6.17 -15.21
N ARG A 91 0.78 -5.04 -15.68
CA ARG A 91 2.09 -4.96 -16.37
C ARG A 91 3.23 -5.44 -15.49
N GLU A 92 3.27 -5.03 -14.22
CA GLU A 92 4.35 -5.45 -13.32
C GLU A 92 4.32 -6.96 -13.03
N LYS A 93 3.15 -7.59 -13.15
CA LYS A 93 2.97 -9.03 -12.96
C LYS A 93 3.02 -9.85 -14.25
N ASP A 94 3.37 -9.20 -15.36
CA ASP A 94 3.40 -9.81 -16.70
C ASP A 94 2.07 -10.51 -17.04
N TYR A 95 0.94 -9.98 -16.55
CA TYR A 95 -0.36 -10.37 -17.09
C TYR A 95 -0.44 -9.83 -18.52
N GLY A 96 -0.84 -10.68 -19.47
CA GLY A 96 -0.87 -10.39 -20.90
C GLY A 96 -1.92 -9.34 -21.29
N GLU A 97 -2.45 -9.45 -22.51
CA GLU A 97 -3.56 -8.61 -22.97
C GLU A 97 -4.76 -8.72 -22.01
N PHE A 98 -5.42 -7.60 -21.74
CA PHE A 98 -6.58 -7.51 -20.85
C PHE A 98 -7.67 -8.52 -21.26
N ASP A 99 -7.89 -9.55 -20.43
CA ASP A 99 -9.01 -10.47 -20.57
C ASP A 99 -10.17 -9.98 -19.68
N PRO A 100 -11.29 -9.51 -20.25
CA PRO A 100 -12.45 -9.06 -19.49
C PRO A 100 -13.18 -10.18 -18.74
N THR A 101 -12.82 -11.45 -18.97
CA THR A 101 -13.37 -12.61 -18.27
C THR A 101 -12.49 -13.10 -17.13
N ASP A 102 -11.25 -12.60 -17.04
CA ASP A 102 -10.34 -12.93 -15.95
C ASP A 102 -10.72 -12.12 -14.71
N GLU A 103 -10.86 -12.81 -13.59
CA GLU A 103 -11.06 -12.17 -12.29
C GLU A 103 -9.77 -11.41 -12.02
N PHE A 104 -9.82 -10.07 -11.94
CA PHE A 104 -8.63 -9.26 -11.75
C PHE A 104 -7.90 -9.70 -10.48
N ASP A 105 -6.91 -10.57 -10.62
CA ASP A 105 -6.08 -11.15 -9.56
C ASP A 105 -5.18 -10.04 -9.00
N ILE A 106 -5.77 -9.06 -8.33
CA ILE A 106 -5.05 -7.98 -7.64
C ILE A 106 -4.98 -8.23 -6.14
N ASP A 107 -5.35 -9.44 -5.72
CA ASP A 107 -5.36 -9.85 -4.34
C ASP A 107 -3.95 -10.02 -3.81
N TYR A 108 -3.80 -9.77 -2.51
CA TYR A 108 -2.56 -10.01 -1.80
C TYR A 108 -2.81 -10.99 -0.65
N PHE A 109 -1.81 -11.82 -0.40
CA PHE A 109 -1.75 -12.69 0.75
C PHE A 109 -0.81 -12.10 1.80
N CYS A 110 -1.26 -12.08 3.06
CA CYS A 110 -0.45 -11.64 4.20
C CYS A 110 -0.82 -12.47 5.44
N GLU A 111 0.14 -13.22 5.99
CA GLU A 111 0.00 -14.03 7.22
C GLU A 111 -1.28 -14.90 7.33
N GLY A 112 -1.68 -15.54 6.23
CA GLY A 112 -2.84 -16.43 6.20
C GLY A 112 -4.15 -15.76 5.75
N TYR A 113 -4.14 -14.44 5.55
CA TYR A 113 -5.29 -13.66 5.09
C TYR A 113 -5.14 -13.25 3.63
N VAL A 114 -6.27 -13.20 2.94
CA VAL A 114 -6.38 -12.63 1.58
C VAL A 114 -6.95 -11.23 1.69
N TYR A 115 -6.36 -10.31 0.95
CA TYR A 115 -6.78 -8.92 0.85
C TYR A 115 -7.21 -8.64 -0.58
N ASN A 116 -8.48 -8.31 -0.75
CA ASN A 116 -9.06 -7.90 -2.01
C ASN A 116 -8.83 -6.41 -2.16
N VAL A 117 -7.94 -6.03 -3.06
CA VAL A 117 -7.58 -4.63 -3.33
C VAL A 117 -8.57 -4.05 -4.32
N CYS A 118 -8.83 -2.75 -4.26
CA CYS A 118 -9.61 -2.04 -5.26
C CYS A 118 -9.12 -0.60 -5.38
N PHE A 119 -8.77 -0.15 -6.58
CA PHE A 119 -8.53 1.27 -6.86
C PHE A 119 -9.85 1.93 -7.26
N ILE A 120 -10.17 3.06 -6.63
CA ILE A 120 -11.39 3.83 -6.91
C ILE A 120 -11.05 5.31 -7.11
N PRO A 121 -11.71 6.02 -8.05
CA PRO A 121 -11.56 7.46 -8.16
C PRO A 121 -12.24 8.17 -6.97
N PRO A 122 -11.89 9.44 -6.67
CA PRO A 122 -12.46 10.17 -5.54
C PRO A 122 -13.94 10.49 -5.74
N SER A 123 -14.44 10.41 -6.98
CA SER A 123 -15.84 10.60 -7.37
C SER A 123 -16.68 9.30 -7.38
N ALA A 124 -16.05 8.12 -7.34
CA ALA A 124 -16.77 6.84 -7.21
C ALA A 124 -17.52 6.63 -5.88
N PRO A 125 -17.21 7.33 -4.77
CA PRO A 125 -18.07 7.35 -3.59
C PRO A 125 -19.45 7.98 -3.84
N GLY A 126 -20.31 7.30 -4.59
CA GLY A 126 -21.75 7.56 -4.66
C GLY A 126 -22.54 6.31 -5.07
N PRO A 127 -23.74 6.03 -4.51
CA PRO A 127 -24.44 6.72 -3.42
C PRO A 127 -24.24 6.01 -2.06
N GLY A 128 -23.86 6.77 -1.04
CA GLY A 128 -24.22 6.47 0.34
C GLY A 128 -23.10 5.93 1.22
N LEU A 129 -23.11 6.42 2.47
CA LEU A 129 -22.31 5.93 3.60
C LEU A 129 -22.31 4.40 3.71
N ALA A 130 -23.39 3.74 3.27
CA ALA A 130 -23.50 2.28 3.23
C ALA A 130 -22.35 1.60 2.47
N TYR A 131 -22.00 2.07 1.27
CA TYR A 131 -20.91 1.48 0.49
C TYR A 131 -19.55 1.68 1.16
N LEU A 132 -19.29 2.90 1.66
CA LEU A 132 -18.06 3.22 2.39
C LEU A 132 -17.95 2.46 3.72
N CYS A 133 -19.07 2.13 4.37
CA CYS A 133 -19.09 1.29 5.56
C CYS A 133 -18.68 -0.17 5.25
N LEU A 134 -18.82 -0.64 4.02
CA LEU A 134 -18.39 -1.99 3.62
C LEU A 134 -16.89 -2.08 3.35
N MET A 135 -16.22 -0.94 3.14
CA MET A 135 -14.77 -0.90 3.03
C MET A 135 -14.17 -1.14 4.41
N GLN A 136 -13.31 -2.15 4.56
CA GLN A 136 -12.67 -2.43 5.83
C GLN A 136 -11.42 -1.57 6.00
N HIS A 137 -10.56 -1.53 4.98
CA HIS A 137 -9.35 -0.72 4.94
C HIS A 137 -9.46 0.34 3.84
N VAL A 138 -9.18 1.60 4.17
CA VAL A 138 -9.24 2.71 3.21
C VAL A 138 -7.90 3.44 3.20
N CYS A 139 -7.29 3.59 2.03
CA CYS A 139 -6.05 4.33 1.82
C CYS A 139 -6.24 5.41 0.75
N LEU A 140 -5.35 6.39 0.76
CA LEU A 140 -5.33 7.47 -0.23
C LEU A 140 -4.00 7.45 -0.98
N VAL A 141 -4.06 7.49 -2.31
CA VAL A 141 -2.90 7.63 -3.18
C VAL A 141 -3.05 8.93 -3.96
N PHE A 142 -2.07 9.80 -3.84
CA PHE A 142 -1.90 10.93 -4.75
C PHE A 142 -0.92 10.54 -5.84
N THR A 143 -1.31 10.71 -7.10
CA THR A 143 -0.41 10.49 -8.24
C THR A 143 -0.07 11.81 -8.92
N TYR A 144 1.19 11.98 -9.31
CA TYR A 144 1.62 13.10 -10.14
C TYR A 144 2.55 12.61 -11.26
N ASP A 145 2.59 13.33 -12.38
CA ASP A 145 3.57 13.11 -13.44
C ASP A 145 4.92 13.67 -13.01
N ALA A 146 5.91 12.79 -12.88
CA ALA A 146 7.25 13.13 -12.44
C ALA A 146 7.93 14.10 -13.42
N SER A 147 7.54 14.09 -14.70
CA SER A 147 8.04 14.97 -15.76
C SER A 147 7.36 16.35 -15.80
N SER A 148 6.42 16.63 -14.88
CA SER A 148 5.63 17.87 -14.87
C SER A 148 5.63 18.56 -13.50
N ARG A 149 6.25 19.75 -13.44
CA ARG A 149 6.18 20.59 -12.23
C ARG A 149 4.75 21.03 -11.91
N GLU A 150 3.95 21.32 -12.94
CA GLU A 150 2.53 21.67 -12.79
C GLU A 150 1.75 20.53 -12.12
N SER A 151 1.97 19.28 -12.57
CA SER A 151 1.32 18.09 -11.98
C SER A 151 1.71 17.90 -10.51
N TRP A 152 2.98 18.14 -10.17
CA TRP A 152 3.45 18.13 -8.79
C TRP A 152 2.81 19.22 -7.92
N ASP A 153 2.81 20.47 -8.39
CA ASP A 153 2.25 21.60 -7.63
C ASP A 153 0.73 21.42 -7.43
N GLU A 154 0.01 20.87 -8.41
CA GLU A 154 -1.40 20.48 -8.29
C GLU A 154 -1.60 19.39 -7.23
N MET A 155 -0.76 18.35 -7.25
CA MET A 155 -0.79 17.28 -6.25
C MET A 155 -0.55 17.83 -4.84
N VAL A 156 0.46 18.69 -4.66
CA VAL A 156 0.75 19.35 -3.38
C VAL A 156 -0.46 20.18 -2.93
N ALA A 157 -1.06 20.96 -3.82
CA ALA A 157 -2.25 21.76 -3.48
C ALA A 157 -3.45 20.88 -3.09
N ALA A 158 -3.65 19.75 -3.77
CA ALA A 158 -4.71 18.79 -3.44
C ALA A 158 -4.47 18.13 -2.09
N TYR A 159 -3.23 17.71 -1.80
CA TYR A 159 -2.83 17.17 -0.51
C TYR A 159 -3.08 18.18 0.61
N GLU A 160 -2.58 19.42 0.47
CA GLU A 160 -2.75 20.45 1.51
C GLU A 160 -4.21 20.81 1.74
N ARG A 161 -5.05 20.82 0.70
CA ARG A 161 -6.50 21.02 0.82
C ARG A 161 -7.20 19.88 1.57
N ILE A 162 -6.72 18.66 1.42
CA ILE A 162 -7.24 17.51 2.17
C ILE A 162 -6.71 17.55 3.60
N ARG A 163 -5.43 17.88 3.80
CA ARG A 163 -4.79 18.00 5.11
C ARG A 163 -5.44 19.07 5.98
N SER A 164 -5.72 20.25 5.44
CA SER A 164 -6.39 21.32 6.20
C SER A 164 -7.76 20.89 6.72
N ARG A 165 -8.47 20.03 5.99
CA ARG A 165 -9.75 19.45 6.43
C ARG A 165 -9.58 18.33 7.47
N TYR A 166 -8.39 17.74 7.60
CA TYR A 166 -8.08 16.78 8.67
C TYR A 166 -7.78 17.45 10.00
N GLU A 167 -7.17 18.65 10.03
CA GLU A 167 -6.87 19.32 11.30
C GLU A 167 -8.15 19.55 12.14
N ASP A 168 -9.30 19.62 11.45
CA ASP A 168 -10.62 19.75 12.07
C ASP A 168 -11.33 18.41 12.35
N ARG A 169 -10.82 17.24 11.90
CA ARG A 169 -11.57 15.96 11.84
C ARG A 169 -10.73 14.69 12.02
N VAL A 170 -11.41 13.54 12.19
CA VAL A 170 -10.78 12.21 12.23
C VAL A 170 -10.19 11.86 10.86
N LEU A 171 -8.94 11.37 10.83
CA LEU A 171 -8.29 10.85 9.63
C LEU A 171 -9.02 9.58 9.17
N PRO A 172 -9.62 9.56 7.96
CA PRO A 172 -10.34 8.39 7.50
C PRO A 172 -9.46 7.36 6.79
N PHE A 173 -8.19 7.69 6.55
CA PHE A 173 -7.28 6.82 5.82
C PHE A 173 -6.31 6.14 6.78
N LEU A 174 -6.04 4.87 6.53
CA LEU A 174 -4.99 4.13 7.20
C LEU A 174 -3.61 4.76 6.92
N THR A 175 -3.37 5.17 5.68
CA THR A 175 -2.17 5.88 5.28
C THR A 175 -2.40 6.63 3.97
N THR A 176 -1.45 7.52 3.64
CA THR A 176 -1.39 8.26 2.38
C THR A 176 -0.10 7.93 1.64
N ILE A 177 -0.20 7.67 0.34
CA ILE A 177 0.92 7.51 -0.59
C ILE A 177 1.01 8.72 -1.50
N ILE A 178 2.23 9.16 -1.77
CA ILE A 178 2.57 10.03 -2.89
C ILE A 178 3.32 9.19 -3.93
N ALA A 179 2.73 9.06 -5.11
CA ALA A 179 3.24 8.25 -6.21
C ALA A 179 3.66 9.12 -7.39
N ALA A 180 4.93 9.00 -7.78
CA ALA A 180 5.47 9.67 -8.95
C ALA A 180 5.38 8.76 -10.18
N MET A 181 4.83 9.27 -11.27
CA MET A 181 4.72 8.57 -12.55
C MET A 181 5.84 9.03 -13.48
N GLY A 182 6.84 8.18 -13.78
CA GLY A 182 7.85 8.53 -14.78
C GLY A 182 9.22 7.89 -14.60
N GLU A 183 10.01 7.91 -15.68
CA GLU A 183 11.37 7.32 -15.77
C GLU A 183 12.45 8.32 -16.21
N GLY A 184 12.08 9.55 -16.61
CA GLY A 184 12.94 10.53 -17.28
C GLY A 184 13.44 11.69 -16.41
N GLU A 185 13.93 12.75 -17.07
CA GLU A 185 14.32 14.01 -16.39
C GLU A 185 13.17 14.52 -15.53
N VAL A 186 13.46 14.68 -14.24
CA VAL A 186 12.45 14.99 -13.25
C VAL A 186 12.54 16.48 -12.91
N PRO A 187 11.60 17.33 -13.33
CA PRO A 187 11.46 18.70 -12.80
C PRO A 187 11.29 18.74 -11.27
N VAL A 188 10.94 17.61 -10.64
CA VAL A 188 10.89 17.44 -9.18
C VAL A 188 11.89 16.37 -8.77
N SER A 189 12.93 16.74 -8.03
CA SER A 189 13.93 15.75 -7.64
C SER A 189 13.32 14.67 -6.72
N HIS A 190 13.88 13.45 -6.78
CA HIS A 190 13.50 12.39 -5.84
C HIS A 190 13.60 12.84 -4.37
N VAL A 191 14.65 13.59 -4.05
CA VAL A 191 14.93 14.09 -2.72
C VAL A 191 13.85 15.08 -2.27
N GLU A 192 13.41 15.98 -3.16
CA GLU A 192 12.31 16.91 -2.88
C GLU A 192 11.02 16.17 -2.56
N ALA A 193 10.64 15.20 -3.40
CA ALA A 193 9.40 14.46 -3.21
C ALA A 193 9.42 13.54 -1.98
N GLU A 194 10.54 12.84 -1.72
CA GLU A 194 10.71 12.01 -0.51
C GLU A 194 10.70 12.89 0.76
N ALA A 195 11.35 14.06 0.72
CA ALA A 195 11.33 14.99 1.85
C ALA A 195 9.94 15.53 2.12
N PHE A 196 9.19 15.92 1.09
CA PHE A 196 7.80 16.35 1.22
C PHE A 196 6.93 15.27 1.86
N ALA A 197 7.01 14.04 1.36
CA ALA A 197 6.26 12.90 1.89
C ALA A 197 6.64 12.59 3.35
N THR A 198 7.93 12.54 3.66
CA THR A 198 8.45 12.25 5.00
C THR A 198 8.01 13.30 6.03
N GLN A 199 8.08 14.59 5.68
CA GLN A 199 7.63 15.68 6.55
C GLN A 199 6.12 15.60 6.88
N ARG A 200 5.36 14.85 6.08
CA ARG A 200 3.90 14.72 6.12
C ARG A 200 3.43 13.32 6.53
N ASP A 201 4.35 12.48 7.00
CA ASP A 201 4.08 11.09 7.39
C ASP A 201 3.38 10.29 6.28
N CYS A 202 3.74 10.57 5.03
CA CYS A 202 3.26 9.85 3.85
C CYS A 202 4.34 8.91 3.34
N LEU A 203 3.91 7.81 2.73
CA LEU A 203 4.81 6.94 1.97
C LEU A 203 5.08 7.54 0.59
N PHE A 204 6.28 7.33 0.06
CA PHE A 204 6.66 7.78 -1.27
C PHE A 204 7.08 6.62 -2.17
N PHE A 205 6.48 6.52 -3.35
CA PHE A 205 6.80 5.51 -4.36
C PHE A 205 6.98 6.12 -5.74
N LYS A 206 7.76 5.43 -6.58
CA LYS A 206 7.90 5.74 -8.01
C LYS A 206 7.34 4.58 -8.80
N PHE A 207 6.51 4.89 -9.79
CA PHE A 207 5.95 3.91 -10.71
C PHE A 207 6.54 4.13 -12.11
N SER A 208 7.04 3.04 -12.67
CA SER A 208 7.34 2.99 -14.10
C SER A 208 6.02 3.01 -14.88
N PRO A 209 5.76 4.01 -15.73
CA PRO A 209 4.56 4.02 -16.56
C PRO A 209 4.60 2.90 -17.62
N THR A 210 5.80 2.43 -17.98
CA THR A 210 6.01 1.41 -18.99
C THR A 210 5.80 0.00 -18.44
N THR A 211 6.46 -0.31 -17.34
CA THR A 211 6.52 -1.67 -16.77
C THR A 211 5.63 -1.86 -15.55
N GLY A 212 5.09 -0.78 -14.98
CA GLY A 212 4.39 -0.84 -13.70
C GLY A 212 5.30 -0.93 -12.48
N ARG A 213 6.61 -1.18 -12.66
CA ARG A 213 7.59 -1.37 -11.57
C ARG A 213 7.35 -0.42 -10.41
N GLY A 214 7.24 -0.99 -9.21
CA GLY A 214 7.07 -0.29 -7.95
C GLY A 214 5.63 -0.27 -7.42
N ILE A 215 4.62 -0.59 -8.25
CA ILE A 215 3.23 -0.62 -7.78
C ILE A 215 2.96 -1.80 -6.84
N CYS A 216 3.59 -2.95 -7.07
CA CYS A 216 3.50 -4.11 -6.19
C CYS A 216 4.11 -3.85 -4.82
N ASP A 217 5.25 -3.14 -4.76
CA ASP A 217 5.89 -2.76 -3.51
C ASP A 217 5.02 -1.74 -2.74
N ALA A 218 4.40 -0.79 -3.45
CA ALA A 218 3.48 0.17 -2.88
C ALA A 218 2.24 -0.50 -2.29
N VAL A 219 1.54 -1.33 -3.07
CA VAL A 219 0.35 -2.04 -2.61
C VAL A 219 0.72 -3.03 -1.51
N GLY A 220 1.82 -3.77 -1.65
CA GLY A 220 2.31 -4.67 -0.61
C GLY A 220 2.52 -3.95 0.73
N SER A 221 3.17 -2.78 0.72
CA SER A 221 3.34 -1.96 1.93
C SER A 221 2.01 -1.53 2.55
N LEU A 222 1.02 -1.19 1.73
CA LEU A 222 -0.32 -0.88 2.22
C LEU A 222 -1.02 -2.08 2.86
N ILE A 223 -0.85 -3.27 2.28
CA ILE A 223 -1.43 -4.51 2.80
C ILE A 223 -0.79 -4.87 4.14
N GLU A 224 0.51 -4.68 4.30
CA GLU A 224 1.20 -4.90 5.58
C GLU A 224 0.70 -3.94 6.67
N LEU A 225 0.45 -2.67 6.32
CA LEU A 225 -0.19 -1.71 7.21
C LEU A 225 -1.63 -2.13 7.55
N ALA A 226 -2.42 -2.53 6.55
CA ALA A 226 -3.80 -2.97 6.73
C ALA A 226 -3.86 -4.22 7.61
N HIS A 227 -2.88 -5.09 7.49
CA HIS A 227 -2.74 -6.28 8.31
C HIS A 227 -2.44 -5.96 9.78
N GLY A 228 -1.55 -5.00 10.03
CA GLY A 228 -1.29 -4.50 11.38
C GLY A 228 -2.49 -3.77 12.00
N ALA A 229 -3.35 -3.18 11.17
CA ALA A 229 -4.55 -2.44 11.60
C ALA A 229 -5.86 -3.25 11.45
N ARG A 230 -5.80 -4.55 11.14
CA ARG A 230 -6.96 -5.34 10.69
C ARG A 230 -8.15 -5.33 11.67
N ASP A 231 -7.85 -5.23 12.96
CA ASP A 231 -8.84 -5.27 14.05
C ASP A 231 -9.45 -3.88 14.33
N GLN A 232 -8.93 -2.80 13.75
CA GLN A 232 -9.42 -1.43 13.98
C GLN A 232 -10.81 -1.18 13.38
N TYR A 233 -11.12 -1.85 12.27
CA TYR A 233 -12.37 -1.66 11.53
C TYR A 233 -13.04 -3.01 11.26
N ALA A 234 -13.31 -3.77 12.32
CA ALA A 234 -13.95 -5.07 12.20
C ALA A 234 -15.27 -4.99 11.41
N MET A 235 -15.54 -6.04 10.64
CA MET A 235 -16.75 -6.13 9.79
C MET A 235 -18.01 -6.54 10.57
N ASP A 236 -17.87 -6.83 11.86
CA ASP A 236 -18.98 -7.10 12.77
C ASP A 236 -19.76 -5.82 13.15
N GLN A 237 -20.75 -6.01 14.01
CA GLN A 237 -21.62 -4.96 14.52
C GLN A 237 -20.89 -3.96 15.42
N GLU A 238 -19.84 -4.40 16.13
CA GLU A 238 -19.06 -3.55 17.03
C GLU A 238 -18.24 -2.53 16.22
N GLY A 239 -17.66 -2.97 15.10
CA GLY A 239 -16.90 -2.12 14.18
C GLY A 239 -17.75 -1.17 13.34
N TYR A 240 -19.06 -1.39 13.22
CA TYR A 240 -19.95 -0.60 12.36
C TYR A 240 -19.89 0.91 12.67
N THR A 241 -19.94 1.29 13.95
CA THR A 241 -19.93 2.71 14.34
C THR A 241 -18.65 3.42 13.90
N GLN A 242 -17.50 2.74 13.97
CA GLN A 242 -16.23 3.32 13.54
C GLN A 242 -16.14 3.42 12.02
N ARG A 243 -16.60 2.39 11.31
CA ARG A 243 -16.69 2.38 9.84
C ARG A 243 -17.62 3.49 9.33
N TYR A 244 -18.75 3.72 10.01
CA TYR A 244 -19.70 4.79 9.69
C TYR A 244 -19.10 6.19 9.87
N LYS A 245 -18.45 6.47 11.01
CA LYS A 245 -17.78 7.77 11.23
C LYS A 245 -16.67 8.02 10.20
N ARG A 246 -15.91 6.98 9.85
CA ARG A 246 -14.90 7.07 8.78
C ARG A 246 -15.56 7.38 7.44
N ALA A 247 -16.65 6.70 7.10
CA ALA A 247 -17.39 6.93 5.87
C ALA A 247 -17.86 8.39 5.75
N GLU A 248 -18.39 8.98 6.83
CA GLU A 248 -18.77 10.39 6.86
C GLU A 248 -17.57 11.32 6.61
N ALA A 249 -16.42 11.00 7.21
CA ALA A 249 -15.19 11.76 6.98
C ALA A 249 -14.69 11.66 5.53
N VAL A 250 -14.71 10.46 4.91
CA VAL A 250 -14.37 10.30 3.48
C VAL A 250 -15.32 11.11 2.60
N GLN A 251 -16.63 11.02 2.85
CA GLN A 251 -17.64 11.73 2.06
C GLN A 251 -17.49 13.26 2.16
N ALA A 252 -17.13 13.77 3.34
CA ALA A 252 -16.86 15.20 3.51
C ALA A 252 -15.61 15.70 2.77
N LEU A 253 -14.63 14.82 2.54
CA LEU A 253 -13.40 15.15 1.82
C LEU A 253 -13.60 15.13 0.30
N PHE A 254 -14.49 14.28 -0.18
CA PHE A 254 -14.81 14.14 -1.60
C PHE A 254 -16.31 14.32 -1.81
N PRO A 255 -16.82 15.56 -1.73
CA PRO A 255 -18.23 15.83 -2.02
C PRO A 255 -18.51 15.52 -3.49
N SER A 256 -19.66 14.88 -3.73
CA SER A 256 -20.22 14.58 -5.05
C SER A 256 -20.58 15.84 -5.83
#